data_AF-A0A943SJW8-F1
#
_entry.id   AF-A0A943SJW8-F1
#
_cell.length_a   1.000
_cell.length_b   1.000
_cell.length_c   1.000
_cell.angle_alpha   90.00
_cell.angle_beta   90.00
_cell.angle_gamma   90.00
#
_symmetry.space_group_name_H-M   'P 1'
#
loop_
_entity.id
_entity.type
_entity.pdbx_description
1 polymer ?
#
loop_
_entity_poly.entity_id
_entity_poly.type
_entity_poly.pdbx_seq_one_letter_code
_entity_poly.pdbx_strand_id
1 'polypeptide(L)' 'AVEEIAKQAIERNTGARGLRSIIESIMMDAMFEVPSEEDVQTCVVTKDTIKLAQQPKFIRKPAQQQLPASGE' A
#
# COMPACT_ATOMS: atom_id res chain seq x y z
N ALA A 1 2.54 11.76 1.63
CA ALA A 1 2.33 10.62 2.54
C ALA A 1 3.23 10.72 3.76
N VAL A 2 4.56 10.69 3.60
CA VAL A 2 5.54 10.76 4.71
C VAL A 2 5.32 11.97 5.64
N GLU A 3 5.09 13.17 5.09
CA GLU A 3 4.78 14.37 5.88
C GLU A 3 3.53 14.22 6.74
N GLU A 4 2.51 13.52 6.24
CA GLU A 4 1.26 13.30 6.97
C GLU A 4 1.47 12.30 8.12
N ILE A 5 2.30 11.28 7.92
CA ILE A 5 2.70 10.35 8.99
C ILE A 5 3.44 11.11 10.09
N ALA A 6 4.38 11.99 9.70
CA ALA A 6 5.12 12.81 10.65
C ALA A 6 4.19 13.76 11.42
N LYS A 7 3.24 14.39 10.73
CA LYS A 7 2.23 15.26 11.35
C LYS A 7 1.37 14.51 12.37
N GLN A 8 0.86 13.33 12.03
CA GLN A 8 0.10 12.51 12.97
C GLN A 8 0.93 12.05 14.18
N ALA A 9 2.21 11.70 13.99
CA ALA A 9 3.09 11.32 15.08
C ALA A 9 3.33 12.47 16.08
N ILE A 10 3.45 13.70 15.57
CA ILE A 10 3.54 14.92 16.37
C ILE A 10 2.23 15.17 17.12
N GLU A 11 1.09 15.13 16.41
CA GLU A 11 -0.25 15.34 17.00
C GLU A 11 -0.56 14.34 18.13
N ARG A 12 -0.10 13.10 18.00
CA ARG A 12 -0.25 12.05 19.01
C ARG A 12 0.76 12.15 20.16
N ASN A 13 1.67 13.13 20.18
CA ASN A 13 2.76 13.28 21.16
C ASN A 13 3.63 12.01 21.33
N THR A 14 3.78 11.24 20.24
CA THR A 14 4.52 9.97 20.26
C THR A 14 5.94 10.11 19.68
N GLY A 15 6.21 11.21 18.96
CA GLY A 15 7.50 11.46 18.32
C GLY A 15 7.89 10.33 17.36
N ALA A 16 9.18 10.04 17.25
CA ALA A 16 9.69 9.00 16.33
C ALA A 16 9.10 7.60 16.60
N ARG A 17 8.72 7.29 17.85
CA ARG A 17 8.10 6.01 18.20
C ARG A 17 6.74 5.83 17.52
N GLY A 18 6.00 6.92 17.33
CA GLY A 18 4.70 6.92 16.65
C GLY A 18 4.78 6.53 15.18
N LEU A 19 5.89 6.85 14.50
CA LEU A 19 6.05 6.60 13.07
C LEU A 19 5.88 5.11 12.73
N ARG A 20 6.53 4.23 13.51
CA ARG A 20 6.44 2.77 13.33
C ARG A 20 5.00 2.29 13.47
N SER A 21 4.29 2.75 14.52
CA SER A 21 2.91 2.33 14.76
C SER A 21 1.94 2.77 13.65
N ILE A 22 2.13 3.97 13.09
CA ILE A 22 1.31 4.47 11.99
C ILE A 22 1.56 3.67 10.72
N ILE A 23 2.83 3.37 10.41
CA ILE A 23 3.19 2.55 9.25
C ILE A 23 2.63 1.13 9.40
N GLU A 24 2.80 0.49 10.57
CA GLU A 24 2.26 -0.85 10.82
C GLU A 24 0.74 -0.89 10.64
N SER A 25 0.02 0.12 11.14
CA SER A 25 -1.43 0.20 10.97
C SER A 25 -1.85 0.32 9.50
N ILE A 26 -1.10 1.04 8.67
CA ILE A 26 -1.40 1.22 7.23
C ILE A 26 -1.07 -0.06 6.45
N MET A 27 -0.02 -0.75 6.86
CA MET A 27 0.52 -1.90 6.13
C MET A 27 -0.10 -3.24 6.55
N MET A 28 -0.87 -3.28 7.64
CA MET A 28 -1.41 -4.53 8.21
C MET A 28 -2.08 -5.42 7.17
N ASP A 29 -3.05 -4.86 6.43
CA ASP A 29 -3.80 -5.61 5.41
C ASP A 29 -2.90 -5.99 4.24
N ALA A 30 -2.03 -5.08 3.79
CA ALA A 30 -1.08 -5.33 2.72
C ALA A 30 -0.09 -6.45 3.06
N MET A 31 0.35 -6.56 4.32
CA MET A 31 1.24 -7.63 4.77
C MET A 31 0.57 -9.01 4.76
N PHE A 32 -0.77 -9.06 4.79
CA PHE A 32 -1.53 -10.30 4.72
C PHE A 32 -1.95 -10.67 3.29
N GLU A 33 -2.41 -9.68 2.52
CA GLU A 33 -2.90 -9.88 1.15
C GLU A 33 -1.76 -10.15 0.16
N VAL A 34 -0.72 -9.32 0.17
CA VAL A 34 0.36 -9.38 -0.84
C VAL A 34 1.07 -10.74 -0.89
N PRO A 35 1.36 -11.44 0.23
CA PRO A 35 1.98 -12.77 0.16
C PRO A 35 1.19 -13.80 -0.64
N SER A 36 -0.13 -13.66 -0.76
CA SER A 36 -1.00 -14.61 -1.47
C SER A 36 -1.31 -14.16 -2.92
N GLU A 37 -0.97 -12.93 -3.29
CA GLU A 37 -1.34 -12.32 -4.56
C GLU A 37 -0.13 -12.23 -5.50
N GLU A 38 0.05 -13.25 -6.36
CA GLU A 38 1.22 -13.38 -7.24
C GLU A 38 1.33 -12.30 -8.34
N ASP A 39 0.24 -11.58 -8.62
CA ASP A 39 0.16 -10.55 -9.63
C ASP A 39 0.40 -9.14 -9.08
N VAL A 40 0.46 -8.94 -7.75
CA VAL A 40 0.75 -7.63 -7.15
C VAL A 40 2.21 -7.27 -7.37
N GLN A 41 2.46 -6.12 -8.00
CA GLN A 41 3.79 -5.62 -8.31
C GLN A 41 4.20 -4.41 -7.46
N THR A 42 3.23 -3.56 -7.08
CA THR A 42 3.53 -2.33 -6.33
C THR A 42 2.40 -1.99 -5.37
N CYS A 43 2.75 -1.60 -4.15
CA CYS A 43 1.85 -1.04 -3.15
C CYS A 43 2.08 0.48 -3.07
N VAL A 44 1.02 1.26 -3.31
CA VAL A 44 1.08 2.73 -3.32
C VAL A 44 0.34 3.28 -2.11
N VAL A 45 1.10 3.90 -1.21
CA VAL A 45 0.58 4.62 -0.03
C VAL A 45 0.46 6.10 -0.35
N THR A 46 -0.75 6.63 -0.28
CA THR A 46 -1.04 8.03 -0.58
C THR A 46 -1.30 8.84 0.70
N LYS A 47 -1.47 10.16 0.57
CA LYS A 47 -1.91 11.00 1.68
C LYS A 47 -3.30 10.58 2.20
N ASP A 48 -4.18 10.17 1.31
CA ASP A 48 -5.55 9.78 1.64
C ASP A 48 -5.61 8.45 2.38
N THR A 49 -4.72 7.50 2.04
CA THR A 49 -4.49 6.27 2.80
C THR A 49 -4.28 6.56 4.30
N ILE A 50 -3.52 7.62 4.62
CA ILE A 50 -3.18 8.01 5.99
C ILE A 50 -4.30 8.82 6.65
N LYS A 51 -4.92 9.75 5.92
CA LYS A 51 -5.96 10.64 6.46
C LYS A 51 -7.31 9.98 6.65
N LEU A 52 -7.68 9.10 5.72
CA LEU A 52 -8.98 8.44 5.68
C LEU A 52 -8.91 7.01 6.23
N ALA A 53 -7.74 6.57 6.70
CA ALA A 53 -7.49 5.19 7.14
C ALA A 53 -7.96 4.16 6.10
N GLN A 54 -7.68 4.45 4.83
CA GLN A 54 -8.02 3.57 3.70
C GLN A 54 -6.89 2.60 3.42
N GLN A 55 -7.22 1.47 2.80
CA GLN A 55 -6.22 0.52 2.34
C GLN A 55 -5.30 1.11 1.26
N PRO A 56 -4.03 0.68 1.20
CA PRO A 56 -3.13 1.03 0.10
C PRO A 56 -3.65 0.55 -1.26
N LYS A 57 -3.22 1.20 -2.34
CA LYS A 57 -3.57 0.76 -3.70
C LYS A 57 -2.54 -0.23 -4.21
N PHE A 58 -2.97 -1.36 -4.76
CA PHE A 58 -2.10 -2.32 -5.42
C PHE A 58 -2.12 -2.14 -6.94
N ILE A 59 -0.93 -2.08 -7.55
CA ILE A 59 -0.73 -2.15 -8.99
C ILE A 59 -0.38 -3.60 -9.32
N ARG A 60 -1.18 -4.20 -10.20
CA ARG A 60 -1.04 -5.60 -10.62
C ARG A 60 -0.37 -5.70 -11.99
N LYS A 61 0.24 -6.86 -12.27
CA LYS A 61 0.78 -7.19 -13.59
C LYS A 61 -0.34 -7.04 -14.63
N PRO A 62 -0.07 -6.39 -15.77
CA PRO A 62 -1.03 -6.37 -16.87
C PRO A 62 -1.30 -7.82 -17.30
N ALA A 63 -2.58 -8.16 -17.49
CA ALA A 63 -2.95 -9.46 -18.04
C ALA A 63 -2.22 -9.63 -19.37
N GLN A 64 -1.40 -10.68 -19.50
CA GLN A 64 -0.83 -11.05 -20.78
C GLN A 64 -2.01 -11.33 -21.71
N GLN A 65 -2.27 -10.42 -22.65
CA GLN A 65 -3.09 -10.72 -23.81
C GLN A 65 -2.45 -11.93 -24.47
N GLN A 66 -3.08 -13.09 -24.36
CA GLN A 66 -2.83 -14.19 -25.28
C GLN A 66 -3.09 -13.61 -26.66
N LEU A 67 -2.02 -13.36 -27.44
CA LEU A 67 -2.19 -13.19 -28.86
C LEU A 67 -2.89 -14.47 -29.34
N PRO A 68 -4.02 -14.37 -30.06
CA PRO A 68 -4.61 -15.55 -30.67
C PRO A 68 -3.52 -16.19 -31.50
N ALA A 69 -3.24 -17.47 -31.22
CA ALA A 69 -2.32 -18.25 -32.04
C ALA A 69 -2.77 -18.06 -33.49
N SER A 70 -1.92 -17.41 -34.29
CA SER A 70 -2.11 -17.27 -35.72
C SER A 70 -2.23 -18.69 -36.26
N GLY A 71 -3.46 -19.12 -36.51
CA GLY A 71 -3.73 -20.31 -37.30
C GLY A 71 -3.25 -20.04 -38.71
N GLU A 72 -2.35 -20.88 -39.18
CA GLU A 72 -2.40 -21.69 -40.41
C GLU A 72 -1.10 -22.51 -40.53
#